data_AF-A0A6P6G2M0-F1
#
_entry.id   AF-A0A6P6G2M0-F1
#
_cell.length_a   1.000
_cell.length_b   1.000
_cell.length_c   1.000
_cell.angle_alpha   90.00
_cell.angle_beta   90.00
_cell.angle_gamma   90.00
#
_symmetry.space_group_name_H-M   'P 1'
#
loop_
_entity.id
_entity.type
_entity.pdbx_description
1 polymer ?
#
loop_
_entity_poly.entity_id
_entity_poly.type
_entity_poly.pdbx_seq_one_letter_code
_entity_poly.pdbx_strand_id
1 'polypeptide(L)'
;MGARRLVVVLVHLIGFSWLITKNALPSFALTIGKCGCQTECGNVSIPFPFGIGSTNNCFLDDWFEIVCNTFTFPHTPYLKRPNLQVLNISLGNYYSSYIPSPDVIQVRNPITFWNCTDKETRESLNLTGSPFVFSASDNMFTAVSCDVRALMSSSTLDEVEISAGCKSKCLQTNQSLMNCLDGVNCCQTTIPSYMIKTFSTTFQPATDKTRIACKYAFVVDQEWFISKFNNTTSVALRDMDYIPATLEWSLNSYSKHQIYETNLSALQLTKLLRNNSIRCLGDSSISSVNQTAALSVQDCYCVGGFEGNPYLLAGCQDVNECQTDHHGYCGREETCVNTFGSYECQEPKINIVLIGFSSGLGALFLLIGAWFLYKFIKKRKAFKRRKQFFKRNGGLLLQ
;
A
#
# COMPACT_ATOMS: atom_id res chain seq x y z
N MET A 1 57.65 -7.88 27.09
CA MET A 1 56.43 -7.06 27.18
C MET A 1 55.83 -6.65 25.82
N GLY A 2 56.55 -6.74 24.69
CA GLY A 2 56.03 -6.31 23.37
C GLY A 2 54.93 -7.17 22.74
N ALA A 3 54.96 -8.50 22.90
CA ALA A 3 54.03 -9.40 22.20
C ALA A 3 52.57 -9.34 22.71
N ARG A 4 52.36 -9.07 24.02
CA ARG A 4 51.00 -8.92 24.60
C ARG A 4 50.32 -7.63 24.15
N ARG A 5 51.07 -6.55 23.89
CA ARG A 5 50.50 -5.28 23.40
C ARG A 5 50.07 -5.37 21.94
N LEU A 6 50.78 -6.15 21.11
CA LEU A 6 50.44 -6.31 19.69
C LEU A 6 49.13 -7.08 19.46
N VAL A 7 48.87 -8.13 20.27
CA VAL A 7 47.65 -8.95 20.18
C VAL A 7 46.41 -8.15 20.60
N VAL A 8 46.52 -7.31 21.63
CA VAL A 8 45.40 -6.46 22.09
C VAL A 8 45.03 -5.40 21.05
N VAL A 9 46.04 -4.83 20.36
CA VAL A 9 45.81 -3.86 19.27
C VAL A 9 45.14 -4.53 18.06
N LEU A 10 45.55 -5.76 17.70
CA LEU A 10 44.93 -6.52 16.61
C LEU A 10 43.47 -6.92 16.93
N VAL A 11 43.17 -7.32 18.17
CA VAL A 11 41.80 -7.65 18.59
C VAL A 11 40.90 -6.42 18.60
N HIS A 12 41.41 -5.25 18.99
CA HIS A 12 40.64 -4.01 18.93
C HIS A 12 40.43 -3.51 17.49
N LEU A 13 41.38 -3.69 16.58
CA LEU A 13 41.21 -3.33 15.17
C LEU A 13 40.19 -4.22 14.45
N ILE A 14 40.13 -5.52 14.79
CA ILE A 14 39.12 -6.44 14.25
C ILE A 14 37.73 -6.15 14.86
N GLY A 15 37.67 -5.78 16.15
CA GLY A 15 36.43 -5.39 16.82
C GLY A 15 35.83 -4.06 16.34
N PHE A 16 36.67 -3.08 15.99
CA PHE A 16 36.22 -1.79 15.44
C PHE A 16 35.74 -1.88 13.99
N SER A 17 36.19 -2.90 13.22
CA SER A 17 35.75 -3.12 11.84
C SER A 17 34.33 -3.70 11.72
N TRP A 18 33.68 -4.05 12.83
CA TRP A 18 32.30 -4.56 12.86
C TRP A 18 31.27 -3.49 13.27
N LEU A 19 31.70 -2.25 13.56
CA LEU A 19 30.85 -1.17 14.07
C LEU A 19 30.53 -0.06 13.04
N ILE A 20 30.96 -0.22 11.80
CA ILE A 20 30.69 0.72 10.69
C ILE A 20 30.23 -0.18 9.54
N THR A 21 28.95 -0.44 9.30
CA THR A 21 27.94 0.47 8.75
C THR A 21 26.54 -0.13 8.96
N LYS A 22 25.69 0.51 9.78
CA LYS A 22 24.23 0.45 9.61
C LYS A 22 23.73 1.87 9.46
N ASN A 23 24.07 2.49 8.34
CA ASN A 23 23.34 3.67 7.90
C ASN A 23 22.04 3.13 7.29
N ALA A 24 20.95 3.18 8.04
CA ALA A 24 19.63 3.12 7.44
C ALA A 24 19.54 4.32 6.49
N LEU A 25 19.46 4.05 5.18
CA LEU A 25 19.12 5.07 4.20
C LEU A 25 17.72 5.60 4.54
N PRO A 26 17.46 6.90 4.32
CA PRO A 26 16.12 7.45 4.47
C PRO A 26 15.18 6.69 3.52
N SER A 27 14.06 6.19 4.04
CA SER A 27 12.96 5.73 3.20
C SER A 27 12.49 6.94 2.40
N PHE A 28 12.63 6.90 1.08
CA PHE A 28 12.06 7.94 0.24
C PHE A 28 10.54 7.88 0.41
N ALA A 29 9.95 9.00 0.86
CA ALA A 29 8.50 9.10 0.96
C ALA A 29 7.91 9.05 -0.45
N LEU A 30 6.88 8.22 -0.65
CA LEU A 30 6.15 8.09 -1.89
C LEU A 30 5.67 9.47 -2.38
N THR A 31 5.94 9.83 -3.63
CA THR A 31 5.42 11.08 -4.20
C THR A 31 3.97 10.90 -4.61
N ILE A 32 3.06 11.23 -3.71
CA ILE A 32 1.62 11.07 -3.91
C ILE A 32 0.89 12.36 -4.28
N GLY A 33 1.47 13.52 -4.02
CA GLY A 33 0.88 14.83 -4.35
C GLY A 33 1.88 15.76 -5.02
N LYS A 34 1.39 16.90 -5.52
CA LYS A 34 2.24 17.93 -6.12
C LYS A 34 3.23 18.51 -5.10
N CYS A 35 4.39 18.95 -5.57
CA CYS A 35 5.44 19.50 -4.73
C CYS A 35 4.93 20.73 -3.94
N GLY A 36 5.14 20.73 -2.62
CA GLY A 36 4.70 21.81 -1.73
C GLY A 36 3.23 21.71 -1.28
N CYS A 37 2.48 20.70 -1.72
CA CYS A 37 1.11 20.47 -1.28
C CYS A 37 1.07 19.51 -0.08
N GLN A 38 0.12 19.76 0.83
CA GLN A 38 -0.15 18.86 1.94
C GLN A 38 -0.86 17.60 1.42
N THR A 39 -0.32 16.43 1.75
CA THR A 39 -0.79 15.13 1.24
C THR A 39 -1.43 14.25 2.31
N GLU A 40 -1.70 14.79 3.50
CA GLU A 40 -2.30 14.04 4.60
C GLU A 40 -3.30 14.91 5.38
N CYS A 41 -4.43 14.33 5.75
CA CYS A 41 -5.40 14.94 6.68
C CYS A 41 -5.84 13.89 7.69
N GLY A 42 -5.37 14.03 8.94
CA GLY A 42 -5.58 13.02 9.96
C GLY A 42 -4.84 11.73 9.58
N ASN A 43 -5.60 10.64 9.40
CA ASN A 43 -5.05 9.33 9.04
C ASN A 43 -5.27 8.99 7.54
N VAL A 44 -5.63 9.98 6.73
CA VAL A 44 -5.98 9.78 5.32
C VAL A 44 -4.93 10.45 4.43
N SER A 45 -4.31 9.65 3.58
CA SER A 45 -3.45 10.13 2.50
C SER A 45 -4.28 10.75 1.39
N ILE A 46 -3.88 11.93 0.92
CA ILE A 46 -4.55 12.73 -0.11
C ILE A 46 -3.64 12.79 -1.34
N PRO A 47 -3.72 11.79 -2.24
CA PRO A 47 -2.97 11.80 -3.48
C PRO A 47 -3.60 12.74 -4.51
N PHE A 48 -2.80 13.30 -5.41
CA PHE A 48 -3.30 13.95 -6.62
C PHE A 48 -4.15 12.95 -7.44
N PRO A 49 -5.29 13.31 -8.04
CA PRO A 49 -5.81 14.65 -8.33
C PRO A 49 -6.40 15.40 -7.12
N PHE A 50 -6.53 14.76 -5.96
CA PHE A 50 -6.99 15.42 -4.74
C PHE A 50 -5.92 16.30 -4.11
N GLY A 51 -6.37 17.33 -3.38
CA GLY A 51 -5.46 18.25 -2.70
C GLY A 51 -6.14 19.10 -1.64
N ILE A 52 -5.36 19.57 -0.67
CA ILE A 52 -5.81 20.41 0.44
C ILE A 52 -5.44 21.87 0.18
N GLY A 53 -6.35 22.80 0.47
CA GLY A 53 -6.07 24.24 0.54
C GLY A 53 -6.70 25.08 -0.57
N SER A 54 -6.61 26.42 -0.48
CA SER A 54 -7.20 27.36 -1.45
C SER A 54 -6.28 27.75 -2.61
N THR A 55 -5.09 27.16 -2.72
CA THR A 55 -4.20 27.38 -3.87
C THR A 55 -4.59 26.40 -4.96
N ASN A 56 -5.08 26.90 -6.10
CA ASN A 56 -5.56 26.14 -7.27
C ASN A 56 -4.56 25.14 -7.87
N ASN A 57 -3.34 25.06 -7.36
CA ASN A 57 -2.30 24.19 -7.90
C ASN A 57 -2.23 22.83 -7.20
N CYS A 58 -2.90 22.58 -6.06
CA CYS A 58 -2.74 21.33 -5.31
C CYS A 58 -3.73 20.21 -5.69
N PHE A 59 -4.85 20.56 -6.30
CA PHE A 59 -5.85 19.62 -6.80
C PHE A 59 -6.11 19.88 -8.28
N LEU A 60 -6.72 18.93 -8.99
CA LEU A 60 -6.98 19.07 -10.42
C LEU A 60 -8.15 20.02 -10.72
N ASP A 61 -9.24 19.90 -9.96
CA ASP A 61 -10.39 20.80 -10.01
C ASP A 61 -11.22 20.79 -8.72
N ASP A 62 -12.29 21.58 -8.67
CA ASP A 62 -13.17 21.75 -7.51
C ASP A 62 -13.83 20.45 -7.00
N TRP A 63 -13.96 19.39 -7.83
CA TRP A 63 -14.46 18.09 -7.38
C TRP A 63 -13.42 17.30 -6.57
N PHE A 64 -12.14 17.63 -6.74
CA PHE A 64 -11.02 17.00 -6.06
C PHE A 64 -10.47 17.83 -4.89
N GLU A 65 -11.09 18.96 -4.57
CA GLU A 65 -10.73 19.78 -3.41
C GLU A 65 -11.12 19.10 -2.09
N ILE A 66 -10.13 18.89 -1.21
CA ILE A 66 -10.31 18.36 0.14
C ILE A 66 -10.23 19.48 1.17
N VAL A 67 -11.29 19.61 1.97
CA VAL A 67 -11.32 20.46 3.16
C VAL A 67 -10.94 19.61 4.37
N CYS A 68 -9.79 19.89 4.96
CA CYS A 68 -9.36 19.22 6.17
C CYS A 68 -9.94 19.94 7.41
N ASN A 69 -10.91 19.31 8.08
CA ASN A 69 -11.45 19.82 9.32
C ASN A 69 -10.44 19.60 10.46
N THR A 70 -9.86 20.69 10.96
CA THR A 70 -8.85 20.67 12.02
C THR A 70 -9.42 20.70 13.43
N PHE A 71 -10.73 20.92 13.58
CA PHE A 71 -11.40 20.96 14.89
C PHE A 71 -11.65 19.57 15.48
N THR A 72 -11.49 18.51 14.68
CA THR A 72 -11.58 17.12 15.11
C THR A 72 -10.19 16.53 15.35
N PHE A 73 -10.10 15.56 16.27
CA PHE A 73 -8.87 14.80 16.51
C PHE A 73 -9.15 13.29 16.39
N PRO A 74 -8.59 12.59 15.38
CA PRO A 74 -7.76 13.12 14.29
C PRO A 74 -8.54 14.05 13.34
N HIS A 75 -7.81 14.90 12.61
CA HIS A 75 -8.40 15.79 11.61
C HIS A 75 -9.19 15.00 10.57
N THR A 76 -10.28 15.57 10.08
CA THR A 76 -11.24 14.84 9.26
C THR A 76 -11.35 15.45 7.86
N PRO A 77 -11.05 14.68 6.79
CA PRO A 77 -11.12 15.18 5.42
C PRO A 77 -12.55 15.13 4.88
N TYR A 78 -12.91 16.15 4.11
CA TYR A 78 -14.16 16.23 3.37
C TYR A 78 -13.91 16.60 1.91
N LEU A 79 -14.53 15.89 0.97
CA LEU A 79 -14.73 16.40 -0.38
C LEU A 79 -15.57 17.66 -0.28
N LYS A 80 -15.04 18.81 -0.70
CA LYS A 80 -15.78 20.07 -0.65
C LYS A 80 -17.10 20.01 -1.41
N ARG A 81 -17.08 19.34 -2.56
CA ARG A 81 -18.26 19.09 -3.39
C ARG A 81 -18.36 17.57 -3.62
N PRO A 82 -19.42 16.90 -3.13
CA PRO A 82 -20.70 17.42 -2.62
C PRO A 82 -20.78 17.55 -1.07
N ASN A 83 -19.68 17.82 -0.36
CA ASN A 83 -19.59 17.81 1.11
C ASN A 83 -19.71 16.39 1.71
N LEU A 84 -18.76 15.53 1.34
CA LEU A 84 -18.69 14.14 1.80
C LEU A 84 -17.46 13.89 2.64
N GLN A 85 -17.64 13.29 3.82
CA GLN A 85 -16.51 12.84 4.63
C GLN A 85 -15.77 11.71 3.92
N VAL A 86 -14.46 11.87 3.77
CA VAL A 86 -13.57 10.88 3.17
C VAL A 86 -13.00 9.97 4.26
N LEU A 87 -12.99 8.68 3.97
CA LEU A 87 -12.45 7.64 4.86
C LEU A 87 -11.10 7.15 4.37
N ASN A 88 -10.94 6.98 3.07
CA ASN A 88 -9.70 6.55 2.43
C ASN A 88 -9.71 6.92 0.95
N ILE A 89 -8.54 7.13 0.35
CA ILE A 89 -8.35 7.29 -1.09
C ILE A 89 -7.31 6.25 -1.52
N SER A 90 -7.58 5.52 -2.59
CA SER A 90 -6.67 4.49 -3.08
C SER A 90 -6.55 4.60 -4.60
N LEU A 91 -5.30 4.64 -5.07
CA LEU A 91 -5.01 4.62 -6.49
C LEU A 91 -4.98 3.18 -6.99
N GLY A 92 -5.49 2.99 -8.20
CA GLY A 92 -5.42 1.75 -8.93
C GLY A 92 -3.96 1.33 -9.13
N ASN A 93 -3.69 0.04 -9.01
CA ASN A 93 -2.35 -0.50 -9.24
C ASN A 93 -2.44 -1.66 -10.25
N TYR A 94 -1.43 -1.75 -11.10
CA TYR A 94 -1.22 -2.85 -12.03
C TYR A 94 -0.32 -3.91 -11.38
N TYR A 95 -0.77 -4.48 -10.26
CA TYR A 95 0.01 -5.51 -9.55
C TYR A 95 -0.25 -6.88 -10.15
N SER A 96 0.53 -7.27 -11.18
CA SER A 96 0.65 -8.61 -11.82
C SER A 96 -0.62 -9.36 -12.26
N SER A 97 -1.80 -8.95 -11.84
CA SER A 97 -3.10 -9.42 -12.29
C SER A 97 -3.40 -8.67 -13.58
N TYR A 98 -3.78 -9.40 -14.63
CA TYR A 98 -4.02 -8.86 -15.96
C TYR A 98 -5.20 -7.85 -16.04
N ILE A 99 -5.73 -7.41 -14.90
CA ILE A 99 -6.88 -6.52 -14.77
C ILE A 99 -6.47 -5.37 -13.84
N PRO A 100 -6.35 -4.12 -14.33
CA PRO A 100 -6.07 -2.97 -13.48
C PRO A 100 -7.21 -2.78 -12.46
N SER A 101 -6.85 -2.51 -11.20
CA SER A 101 -7.85 -2.08 -10.20
C SER A 101 -8.25 -0.62 -10.47
N PRO A 102 -9.53 -0.26 -10.28
CA PRO A 102 -9.97 1.11 -10.46
C PRO A 102 -9.40 2.03 -9.37
N ASP A 103 -9.31 3.32 -9.69
CA ASP A 103 -9.08 4.36 -8.70
C ASP A 103 -10.34 4.58 -7.86
N VAL A 104 -10.20 4.55 -6.53
CA VAL A 104 -11.35 4.56 -5.62
C VAL A 104 -11.20 5.56 -4.47
N ILE A 105 -12.35 5.98 -3.94
CA ILE A 105 -12.47 6.80 -2.73
C ILE A 105 -13.58 6.24 -1.84
N GLN A 106 -13.25 5.96 -0.58
CA GLN A 106 -14.22 5.52 0.42
C GLN A 106 -14.80 6.74 1.14
N VAL A 107 -16.13 6.83 1.21
CA VAL A 107 -16.85 7.96 1.80
C VAL A 107 -17.90 7.50 2.81
N ARG A 108 -18.34 8.41 3.68
CA ARG A 108 -19.51 8.17 4.55
C ARG A 108 -20.82 8.38 3.78
N ASN A 109 -21.46 7.28 3.40
CA ASN A 109 -22.74 7.24 2.70
C ASN A 109 -23.92 7.28 3.68
N PRO A 110 -24.94 8.14 3.48
CA PRO A 110 -26.14 8.17 4.32
C PRO A 110 -26.95 6.87 4.24
N ILE A 111 -27.54 6.49 5.37
CA ILE A 111 -28.52 5.40 5.44
C ILE A 111 -29.93 5.96 5.18
N THR A 112 -30.70 5.27 4.32
CA THR A 112 -32.13 5.55 4.14
C THR A 112 -32.93 4.83 5.21
N PHE A 113 -33.68 5.59 6.01
CA PHE A 113 -34.54 5.09 7.08
C PHE A 113 -36.01 5.16 6.72
N TRP A 114 -36.80 4.17 7.15
CA TRP A 114 -38.25 4.21 7.07
C TRP A 114 -38.88 3.72 8.37
N ASN A 115 -39.80 4.54 8.90
CA ASN A 115 -40.56 4.24 10.11
C ASN A 115 -39.68 3.99 11.35
N CYS A 116 -38.66 4.83 11.51
CA CYS A 116 -37.70 4.80 12.60
C CYS A 116 -37.91 6.02 13.48
N THR A 117 -38.11 5.83 14.78
CA THR A 117 -38.14 6.93 15.75
C THR A 117 -36.75 7.56 15.84
N ASP A 118 -36.70 8.89 15.98
CA ASP A 118 -35.45 9.66 16.16
C ASP A 118 -34.45 9.62 15.00
N LYS A 119 -34.86 9.14 13.81
CA LYS A 119 -34.05 9.13 12.60
C LYS A 119 -34.74 9.94 11.51
N GLU A 120 -34.04 10.96 11.01
CA GLU A 120 -34.49 11.72 9.85
C GLU A 120 -34.37 10.88 8.57
N THR A 121 -35.38 10.96 7.70
CA THR A 121 -35.29 10.36 6.37
C THR A 121 -34.26 11.14 5.55
N ARG A 122 -33.19 10.46 5.14
CA ARG A 122 -32.14 11.03 4.30
C ARG A 122 -32.28 10.49 2.88
N GLU A 123 -32.11 11.40 1.92
CA GLU A 123 -31.95 11.02 0.53
C GLU A 123 -30.56 10.43 0.29
N SER A 124 -30.44 9.66 -0.78
CA SER A 124 -29.18 9.15 -1.28
C SER A 124 -28.30 10.28 -1.82
N LEU A 125 -27.02 9.96 -2.02
CA LEU A 125 -26.07 10.89 -2.62
C LEU A 125 -26.40 11.14 -4.09
N ASN A 126 -26.38 12.42 -4.48
CA ASN A 126 -26.46 12.82 -5.88
C ASN A 126 -25.06 13.20 -6.40
N LEU A 127 -24.45 12.29 -7.15
CA LEU A 127 -23.13 12.45 -7.76
C LEU A 127 -23.22 12.94 -9.22
N THR A 128 -24.39 13.38 -9.67
CA THR A 128 -24.61 13.84 -11.06
C THR A 128 -23.68 15.01 -11.39
N GLY A 129 -23.01 14.93 -12.55
CA GLY A 129 -22.04 15.94 -12.98
C GLY A 129 -20.66 15.85 -12.30
N SER A 130 -20.49 14.97 -11.30
CA SER A 130 -19.20 14.70 -10.69
C SER A 130 -18.43 13.59 -11.43
N PRO A 131 -17.11 13.45 -11.21
CA PRO A 131 -16.31 12.34 -11.75
C PRO A 131 -16.53 11.00 -11.00
N PHE A 132 -17.35 11.00 -9.95
CA PHE A 132 -17.57 9.84 -9.07
C PHE A 132 -18.77 8.98 -9.52
N VAL A 133 -18.66 7.67 -9.35
CA VAL A 133 -19.75 6.67 -9.50
C VAL A 133 -19.68 5.66 -8.36
N PHE A 134 -20.79 5.03 -7.99
CA PHE A 134 -20.76 3.93 -7.01
C PHE A 134 -20.04 2.71 -7.61
N SER A 135 -19.00 2.21 -6.94
CA SER A 135 -18.32 0.97 -7.34
C SER A 135 -19.30 -0.19 -7.29
N ALA A 136 -19.56 -0.83 -8.44
CA ALA A 136 -20.44 -2.00 -8.48
C ALA A 136 -19.73 -3.29 -8.05
N SER A 137 -18.38 -3.31 -8.07
CA SER A 137 -17.57 -4.44 -7.60
C SER A 137 -17.32 -4.41 -6.10
N ASP A 138 -17.19 -3.23 -5.49
CA ASP A 138 -16.84 -3.09 -4.08
C ASP A 138 -18.05 -2.91 -3.17
N ASN A 139 -19.19 -2.47 -3.71
CA ASN A 139 -20.39 -2.24 -2.91
C ASN A 139 -21.54 -3.21 -3.20
N MET A 140 -22.37 -3.39 -2.19
CA MET A 140 -23.67 -4.05 -2.29
C MET A 140 -24.81 -3.15 -1.80
N PHE A 141 -25.97 -3.25 -2.44
CA PHE A 141 -27.20 -2.69 -1.90
C PHE A 141 -27.73 -3.62 -0.82
N THR A 142 -27.87 -3.11 0.40
CA THR A 142 -28.20 -3.87 1.60
C THR A 142 -29.46 -3.30 2.24
N ALA A 143 -30.39 -4.17 2.63
CA ALA A 143 -31.57 -3.77 3.40
C ALA A 143 -31.72 -4.62 4.66
N VAL A 144 -32.06 -3.96 5.76
CA VAL A 144 -32.09 -4.55 7.10
C VAL A 144 -33.42 -4.23 7.76
N SER A 145 -34.16 -5.27 8.10
CA SER A 145 -35.36 -5.31 8.94
C SER A 145 -36.01 -6.69 8.78
N CYS A 146 -36.89 -7.06 9.70
CA CYS A 146 -37.85 -8.15 9.51
C CYS A 146 -38.88 -7.74 8.42
N ASP A 147 -39.19 -8.67 7.51
CA ASP A 147 -40.10 -8.53 6.35
C ASP A 147 -39.82 -7.25 5.52
N VAL A 148 -38.54 -6.99 5.23
CA VAL A 148 -38.14 -5.84 4.42
C VAL A 148 -38.28 -6.17 2.94
N ARG A 149 -38.78 -5.20 2.17
CA ARG A 149 -38.74 -5.17 0.70
C ARG A 149 -38.28 -3.78 0.30
N ALA A 150 -37.00 -3.65 0.00
CA ALA A 150 -36.40 -2.40 -0.44
C ALA A 150 -36.08 -2.49 -1.93
N LEU A 151 -36.38 -1.42 -2.66
CA LEU A 151 -36.08 -1.28 -4.07
C LEU A 151 -35.20 -0.04 -4.25
N MET A 152 -34.00 -0.26 -4.78
CA MET A 152 -33.13 0.78 -5.31
C MET A 152 -33.52 1.01 -6.77
N SER A 153 -33.74 2.26 -7.18
CA SER A 153 -33.97 2.63 -8.58
C SER A 153 -33.12 3.81 -9.00
N SER A 154 -32.55 3.74 -10.20
CA SER A 154 -31.76 4.80 -10.81
C SER A 154 -32.32 5.13 -12.18
N SER A 155 -32.69 6.39 -12.39
CA SER A 155 -33.04 6.91 -13.72
C SER A 155 -31.76 7.37 -14.43
N THR A 156 -31.39 6.71 -15.53
CA THR A 156 -30.33 7.21 -16.42
C THR A 156 -30.91 8.26 -17.37
N LEU A 157 -30.03 9.04 -18.03
CA LEU A 157 -30.41 10.05 -19.02
C LEU A 157 -31.21 9.49 -20.22
N ASP A 158 -31.19 8.18 -20.42
CA ASP A 158 -31.86 7.48 -21.53
C ASP A 158 -33.24 6.89 -21.15
N GLU A 159 -33.86 7.35 -20.05
CA GLU A 159 -35.18 6.92 -19.53
C GLU A 159 -35.31 5.43 -19.15
N VAL A 160 -34.24 4.64 -19.22
CA VAL A 160 -34.24 3.26 -18.73
C VAL A 160 -34.06 3.26 -17.21
N GLU A 161 -35.14 2.96 -16.49
CA GLU A 161 -35.09 2.74 -15.05
C GLU A 161 -34.37 1.42 -14.75
N ILE A 162 -33.18 1.51 -14.17
CA ILE A 162 -32.45 0.35 -13.67
C ILE A 162 -32.77 0.22 -12.18
N SER A 163 -33.22 -0.96 -11.76
CA SER A 163 -33.57 -1.22 -10.36
C SER A 163 -32.99 -2.52 -9.82
N ALA A 164 -32.74 -2.52 -8.51
CA ALA A 164 -32.29 -3.68 -7.76
C ALA A 164 -33.11 -3.82 -6.48
N GLY A 165 -33.61 -5.04 -6.23
CA GLY A 165 -34.52 -5.34 -5.14
C GLY A 165 -33.89 -6.22 -4.08
N CYS A 166 -34.23 -5.96 -2.83
CA CYS A 166 -33.75 -6.68 -1.67
C CYS A 166 -34.94 -7.09 -0.79
N LYS A 167 -35.08 -8.39 -0.51
CA LYS A 167 -36.14 -8.93 0.35
C LYS A 167 -35.58 -9.81 1.46
N SER A 168 -36.06 -9.60 2.70
CA SER A 168 -35.76 -10.46 3.86
C SER A 168 -37.02 -11.16 4.38
N LYS A 169 -36.82 -12.21 5.20
CA LYS A 169 -37.87 -12.86 6.00
C LYS A 169 -37.60 -12.69 7.49
N CYS A 170 -38.64 -12.87 8.30
CA CYS A 170 -38.50 -12.87 9.75
C CYS A 170 -38.28 -14.30 10.28
N LEU A 171 -37.23 -14.49 11.06
CA LEU A 171 -37.07 -15.64 11.96
C LEU A 171 -36.71 -15.12 13.34
N GLN A 172 -37.38 -15.62 14.38
CA GLN A 172 -37.04 -15.38 15.77
C GLN A 172 -35.96 -16.39 16.17
N THR A 173 -34.69 -16.09 15.90
CA THR A 173 -33.57 -16.84 16.46
C THR A 173 -33.02 -16.09 17.68
N ASN A 174 -32.65 -16.83 18.73
CA ASN A 174 -32.06 -16.30 19.96
C ASN A 174 -30.61 -15.79 19.76
N GLN A 175 -30.06 -15.90 18.55
CA GLN A 175 -28.76 -15.38 18.15
C GLN A 175 -28.96 -14.59 16.84
N SER A 176 -28.97 -13.26 16.96
CA SER A 176 -29.15 -12.33 15.84
C SER A 176 -27.78 -11.87 15.32
N LEU A 177 -26.91 -12.82 14.98
CA LEU A 177 -25.73 -12.52 14.18
C LEU A 177 -26.20 -11.98 12.83
N MET A 178 -25.60 -10.88 12.39
CA MET A 178 -26.01 -10.19 11.17
C MET A 178 -25.18 -10.69 9.98
N ASN A 179 -25.47 -11.89 9.50
CA ASN A 179 -24.95 -12.41 8.23
C ASN A 179 -26.07 -12.38 7.18
N CYS A 180 -26.08 -11.36 6.33
CA CYS A 180 -27.16 -11.14 5.34
C CYS A 180 -27.27 -12.23 4.24
N LEU A 181 -26.49 -13.30 4.37
CA LEU A 181 -26.40 -14.47 3.49
C LEU A 181 -27.68 -15.32 3.52
N ASP A 182 -28.30 -15.50 4.69
CA ASP A 182 -29.47 -16.39 4.83
C ASP A 182 -30.81 -15.70 4.52
N GLY A 183 -30.79 -14.40 4.20
CA GLY A 183 -31.99 -13.61 3.89
C GLY A 183 -32.91 -13.36 5.11
N VAL A 184 -32.40 -13.58 6.33
CA VAL A 184 -33.15 -13.42 7.58
C VAL A 184 -32.85 -12.07 8.20
N ASN A 185 -33.89 -11.23 8.38
CA ASN A 185 -33.80 -9.86 8.91
C ASN A 185 -32.84 -8.92 8.15
N CYS A 186 -32.13 -9.42 7.13
CA CYS A 186 -31.23 -8.70 6.27
C CYS A 186 -31.21 -9.37 4.89
N CYS A 187 -30.93 -8.60 3.85
CA CYS A 187 -30.66 -9.09 2.51
C CYS A 187 -29.60 -8.19 1.85
N GLN A 188 -28.93 -8.72 0.83
CA GLN A 188 -28.02 -7.96 -0.03
C GLN A 188 -28.28 -8.31 -1.49
N THR A 189 -28.05 -7.36 -2.38
CA THR A 189 -28.10 -7.55 -3.82
C THR A 189 -27.01 -6.70 -4.48
N THR A 190 -26.57 -7.12 -5.65
CA THR A 190 -25.56 -6.38 -6.43
C THR A 190 -26.15 -5.10 -6.99
N ILE A 191 -25.28 -4.11 -7.20
CA ILE A 191 -25.66 -2.88 -7.87
C ILE A 191 -25.82 -3.18 -9.37
N PRO A 192 -26.94 -2.78 -10.02
CA PRO A 192 -27.31 -3.30 -11.32
C PRO A 192 -26.56 -2.66 -12.51
N SER A 193 -25.74 -1.63 -12.28
CA SER A 193 -24.94 -0.95 -13.32
C SER A 193 -23.66 -0.35 -12.75
N TYR A 194 -22.61 -0.32 -13.56
CA TYR A 194 -21.29 0.24 -13.24
C TYR A 194 -21.23 1.80 -13.29
N MET A 195 -22.33 2.48 -13.64
CA MET A 195 -22.36 3.94 -13.81
C MET A 195 -23.40 4.65 -12.94
N ILE A 196 -23.80 4.06 -11.81
CA ILE A 196 -24.79 4.69 -10.92
C ILE A 196 -24.16 5.91 -10.23
N LYS A 197 -24.74 7.08 -10.51
CA LYS A 197 -24.39 8.37 -9.85
C LYS A 197 -25.43 8.81 -8.83
N THR A 198 -26.65 8.34 -8.96
CA THR A 198 -27.77 8.67 -8.08
C THR A 198 -28.75 7.51 -8.10
N PHE A 199 -29.47 7.30 -7.01
CA PHE A 199 -30.50 6.28 -6.92
C PHE A 199 -31.54 6.68 -5.89
N SER A 200 -32.80 6.38 -6.08
CA SER A 200 -33.80 6.47 -5.01
C SER A 200 -33.95 5.12 -4.31
N THR A 201 -34.36 5.14 -3.05
CA THR A 201 -34.70 3.93 -2.31
C THR A 201 -36.15 3.99 -1.88
N THR A 202 -36.92 2.97 -2.25
CA THR A 202 -38.33 2.84 -1.85
C THR A 202 -38.54 1.57 -1.05
N PHE A 203 -39.39 1.65 -0.02
CA PHE A 203 -39.78 0.49 0.76
C PHE A 203 -41.19 0.08 0.38
N GLN A 204 -41.36 -1.15 -0.11
CA GLN A 204 -42.69 -1.68 -0.35
C GLN A 204 -43.42 -1.96 0.98
N PRO A 205 -44.76 -1.87 0.99
CA PRO A 205 -45.56 -2.19 2.17
C PRO A 205 -45.25 -3.60 2.66
N ALA A 206 -45.17 -3.77 3.98
CA ALA A 206 -45.03 -5.09 4.57
C ALA A 206 -46.31 -5.91 4.30
N THR A 207 -46.14 -7.21 4.10
CA THR A 207 -47.26 -8.14 3.97
C THR A 207 -48.00 -8.30 5.30
N ASP A 208 -47.27 -8.15 6.41
CA ASP A 208 -47.80 -8.18 7.77
C ASP A 208 -47.80 -6.77 8.38
N LYS A 209 -48.99 -6.19 8.54
CA LYS A 209 -49.18 -4.85 9.14
C LYS A 209 -48.99 -4.82 10.65
N THR A 210 -48.84 -5.99 11.31
CA THR A 210 -48.77 -6.08 12.77
C THR A 210 -47.38 -5.76 13.34
N ARG A 211 -46.33 -5.80 12.51
CA ARG A 211 -44.94 -5.52 12.91
C ARG A 211 -44.42 -4.23 12.26
N ILE A 212 -44.67 -3.11 12.93
CA ILE A 212 -44.06 -1.82 12.61
C ILE A 212 -42.59 -1.87 13.07
N ALA A 213 -41.70 -2.33 12.17
CA ALA A 213 -40.26 -2.33 12.39
C ALA A 213 -39.60 -1.19 11.61
N CYS A 214 -38.61 -0.54 12.24
CA CYS A 214 -37.72 0.42 11.59
C CYS A 214 -36.90 -0.29 10.51
N LYS A 215 -36.93 0.25 9.29
CA LYS A 215 -36.26 -0.31 8.10
C LYS A 215 -35.07 0.54 7.70
N TYR A 216 -34.00 -0.13 7.30
CA TYR A 216 -32.75 0.46 6.85
C TYR A 216 -32.47 -0.03 5.44
N ALA A 217 -31.99 0.86 4.58
CA ALA A 217 -31.46 0.51 3.27
C ALA A 217 -30.33 1.45 2.88
N PHE A 218 -29.28 0.89 2.28
CA PHE A 218 -28.06 1.62 1.95
C PHE A 218 -27.20 0.85 0.95
N VAL A 219 -26.31 1.58 0.28
CA VAL A 219 -25.19 1.02 -0.48
C VAL A 219 -23.97 1.02 0.44
N VAL A 220 -23.27 -0.12 0.57
CA VAL A 220 -22.14 -0.29 1.51
C VAL A 220 -21.00 -1.07 0.87
N ASP A 221 -19.77 -0.72 1.25
CA ASP A 221 -18.56 -1.48 0.96
C ASP A 221 -18.65 -2.90 1.58
N GLN A 222 -18.50 -3.92 0.74
CA GLN A 222 -18.76 -5.30 1.14
C GLN A 222 -17.75 -5.83 2.17
N GLU A 223 -16.47 -5.49 2.03
CA GLU A 223 -15.39 -5.94 2.91
C GLU A 223 -15.52 -5.28 4.29
N TRP A 224 -15.83 -3.98 4.31
CA TRP A 224 -16.14 -3.27 5.54
C TRP A 224 -17.39 -3.86 6.22
N PHE A 225 -18.45 -4.14 5.46
CA PHE A 225 -19.68 -4.68 6.03
C PHE A 225 -19.46 -6.05 6.67
N ILE A 226 -18.78 -6.95 5.96
CA ILE A 226 -18.44 -8.29 6.46
C ILE A 226 -17.57 -8.16 7.71
N SER A 227 -16.48 -7.39 7.66
CA SER A 227 -15.58 -7.23 8.82
C SER A 227 -16.27 -6.64 10.05
N LYS A 228 -17.26 -5.74 9.85
CA LYS A 228 -18.01 -5.12 10.96
C LYS A 228 -19.08 -6.04 11.56
N PHE A 229 -19.79 -6.83 10.74
CA PHE A 229 -21.01 -7.53 11.17
C PHE A 229 -20.92 -9.06 11.24
N ASN A 230 -19.83 -9.69 10.76
CA ASN A 230 -19.66 -11.15 10.79
C ASN A 230 -19.78 -11.75 12.20
N ASN A 231 -19.48 -10.98 13.26
CA ASN A 231 -19.60 -11.41 14.68
C ASN A 231 -20.40 -10.44 15.57
N THR A 232 -21.18 -9.53 14.98
CA THR A 232 -21.85 -8.44 15.71
C THR A 232 -23.37 -8.57 15.63
N THR A 233 -24.08 -8.03 16.62
CA THR A 233 -25.55 -7.98 16.64
C THR A 233 -26.08 -6.80 15.83
N SER A 234 -27.33 -6.90 15.38
CA SER A 234 -28.05 -5.84 14.65
C SER A 234 -28.24 -4.54 15.45
N VAL A 235 -27.98 -4.53 16.76
CA VAL A 235 -28.02 -3.33 17.61
C VAL A 235 -26.98 -2.32 17.16
N ALA A 236 -25.80 -2.76 16.72
CA ALA A 236 -24.74 -1.87 16.28
C ALA A 236 -25.13 -0.99 15.07
N LEU A 237 -26.09 -1.42 14.26
CA LEU A 237 -26.59 -0.62 13.14
C LEU A 237 -27.54 0.50 13.58
N ARG A 238 -28.24 0.35 14.71
CA ARG A 238 -29.23 1.36 15.19
C ARG A 238 -28.59 2.71 15.48
N ASP A 239 -27.36 2.69 15.98
CA ASP A 239 -26.61 3.88 16.37
C ASP A 239 -25.91 4.55 15.16
N MET A 240 -26.01 3.97 13.96
CA MET A 240 -25.39 4.49 12.76
C MET A 240 -26.37 5.36 11.96
N ASP A 241 -25.86 6.47 11.43
CA ASP A 241 -26.54 7.33 10.45
C ASP A 241 -25.91 7.27 9.05
N TYR A 242 -24.64 6.84 9.02
CA TYR A 242 -23.82 6.74 7.82
C TYR A 242 -23.01 5.46 7.85
N ILE A 243 -22.76 4.92 6.67
CA ILE A 243 -22.01 3.69 6.45
C ILE A 243 -20.95 3.90 5.36
N PRO A 244 -19.81 3.22 5.38
CA PRO A 244 -18.82 3.35 4.31
C PRO A 244 -19.36 2.85 2.96
N ALA A 245 -19.15 3.64 1.90
CA ALA A 245 -19.33 3.20 0.53
C ALA A 245 -18.13 3.60 -0.31
N THR A 246 -17.83 2.81 -1.32
CA THR A 246 -16.69 2.99 -2.21
C THR A 246 -17.13 3.62 -3.52
N LEU A 247 -16.55 4.75 -3.90
CA LEU A 247 -16.82 5.38 -5.19
C LEU A 247 -15.61 5.18 -6.10
N GLU A 248 -15.86 4.76 -7.34
CA GLU A 248 -14.85 4.85 -8.40
C GLU A 248 -14.81 6.28 -8.93
N TRP A 249 -13.62 6.74 -9.31
CA TRP A 249 -13.44 8.01 -10.00
C TRP A 249 -12.54 7.84 -11.21
N SER A 250 -12.74 8.70 -12.21
CA SER A 250 -11.90 8.69 -13.42
C SER A 250 -11.67 10.11 -13.91
N LEU A 251 -10.59 10.28 -14.67
CA LEU A 251 -10.22 11.56 -15.28
C LEU A 251 -10.57 11.65 -16.77
N ASN A 252 -11.55 10.85 -17.21
CA ASN A 252 -11.97 10.74 -18.62
C ASN A 252 -12.44 12.08 -19.22
N SER A 253 -12.91 13.02 -18.39
CA SER A 253 -13.31 14.36 -18.83
C SER A 253 -12.16 15.36 -18.97
N TYR A 254 -10.92 14.98 -18.61
CA TYR A 254 -9.75 15.84 -18.66
C TYR A 254 -8.78 15.37 -19.74
N SER A 255 -8.12 16.34 -20.37
CA SER A 255 -7.01 16.06 -21.27
C SER A 255 -5.73 15.76 -20.48
N LYS A 256 -4.82 14.99 -21.10
CA LYS A 256 -3.46 14.78 -20.55
C LYS A 256 -2.73 16.11 -20.29
N HIS A 257 -2.96 17.14 -21.10
CA HIS A 257 -2.37 18.48 -20.90
C HIS A 257 -2.83 19.14 -19.61
N GLN A 258 -4.10 19.00 -19.25
CA GLN A 258 -4.65 19.54 -17.99
C GLN A 258 -4.10 18.80 -16.78
N ILE A 259 -3.96 17.48 -16.86
CA ILE A 259 -3.47 16.65 -15.75
C ILE A 259 -1.99 16.90 -15.48
N TYR A 260 -1.17 16.90 -16.54
CA TYR A 260 0.29 17.01 -16.44
C TYR A 260 0.82 18.44 -16.65
N GLU A 261 -0.07 19.44 -16.77
CA GLU A 261 0.27 20.87 -16.93
C GLU A 261 1.32 21.15 -18.01
N THR A 262 1.10 20.57 -19.19
CA THR A 262 2.07 20.61 -20.29
C THR A 262 1.39 21.02 -21.59
N ASN A 263 2.17 21.49 -22.57
CA ASN A 263 1.71 21.81 -23.93
C ASN A 263 2.39 20.93 -24.98
N LEU A 264 2.97 19.79 -24.58
CA LEU A 264 3.64 18.85 -25.47
C LEU A 264 2.67 18.22 -26.47
N SER A 265 3.14 17.87 -27.67
CA SER A 265 2.31 17.05 -28.57
C SER A 265 1.97 15.71 -27.93
N ALA A 266 0.86 15.08 -28.32
CA ALA A 266 0.44 13.78 -27.79
C ALA A 266 1.57 12.73 -27.85
N LEU A 267 2.32 12.69 -28.96
CA LEU A 267 3.45 11.78 -29.16
C LEU A 267 4.61 12.06 -28.18
N GLN A 268 4.94 13.33 -27.94
CA GLN A 268 5.98 13.71 -26.98
C GLN A 268 5.56 13.35 -25.55
N LEU A 269 4.30 13.60 -25.21
CA LEU A 269 3.78 13.32 -23.88
C LEU A 269 3.75 11.81 -23.61
N THR A 270 3.27 10.98 -24.53
CA THR A 270 3.30 9.52 -24.39
C THR A 270 4.73 8.99 -24.20
N LYS A 271 5.73 9.53 -24.91
CA LYS A 271 7.14 9.17 -24.71
C LYS A 271 7.63 9.58 -23.32
N LEU A 272 7.27 10.77 -22.85
CA LEU A 272 7.64 11.27 -21.53
C LEU A 272 7.04 10.43 -20.41
N LEU A 273 5.75 10.07 -20.50
CA LEU A 273 5.07 9.23 -19.52
C LEU A 273 5.72 7.84 -19.45
N ARG A 274 6.00 7.22 -20.60
CA ARG A 274 6.70 5.93 -20.64
C ARG A 274 8.09 5.99 -19.99
N ASN A 275 8.84 7.06 -20.23
CA ASN A 275 10.17 7.24 -19.63
C ASN A 275 10.11 7.41 -18.11
N ASN A 276 8.97 7.87 -17.57
CA ASN A 276 8.71 7.99 -16.15
C ASN A 276 7.91 6.80 -15.59
N SER A 277 7.92 5.66 -16.27
CA SER A 277 7.28 4.43 -15.77
C SER A 277 5.76 4.56 -15.57
N ILE A 278 5.10 5.46 -16.32
CA ILE A 278 3.65 5.68 -16.30
C ILE A 278 3.04 5.06 -17.57
N ARG A 279 1.93 4.35 -17.38
CA ARG A 279 1.11 3.81 -18.47
C ARG A 279 -0.35 4.16 -18.25
N CYS A 280 -1.02 4.63 -19.29
CA CYS A 280 -2.45 4.92 -19.26
C CYS A 280 -3.21 3.96 -20.20
N LEU A 281 -4.44 3.61 -19.84
CA LEU A 281 -5.34 2.91 -20.74
C LEU A 281 -5.65 3.78 -21.96
N GLY A 282 -5.93 3.15 -23.11
CA GLY A 282 -6.14 3.87 -24.37
C GLY A 282 -4.86 4.32 -25.08
N ASP A 283 -3.66 4.16 -24.49
CA ASP A 283 -2.37 4.24 -25.19
C ASP A 283 -2.17 3.01 -26.10
N SER A 284 -3.14 2.69 -26.96
CA SER A 284 -2.92 1.80 -28.08
C SER A 284 -1.84 2.43 -28.97
N SER A 285 -0.88 1.62 -29.42
CA SER A 285 0.24 2.04 -30.26
C SER A 285 -0.27 2.98 -31.34
N ILE A 286 0.14 4.25 -31.28
CA ILE A 286 -0.28 5.33 -32.17
C ILE A 286 -0.08 4.88 -33.63
N SER A 287 -1.11 4.30 -34.23
CA SER A 287 -1.20 3.98 -35.65
C SER A 287 -2.46 4.59 -36.28
N SER A 288 -3.35 5.19 -35.48
CA SER A 288 -4.59 5.82 -35.95
C SER A 288 -4.63 7.33 -35.68
N VAL A 289 -4.46 8.05 -36.78
CA VAL A 289 -4.84 9.41 -37.25
C VAL A 289 -5.69 10.36 -36.37
N ASN A 290 -6.34 9.96 -35.28
CA ASN A 290 -7.19 10.85 -34.48
C ASN A 290 -6.49 11.35 -33.20
N GLN A 291 -5.91 12.55 -33.28
CA GLN A 291 -5.20 13.22 -32.17
C GLN A 291 -6.04 13.39 -30.90
N THR A 292 -7.36 13.45 -31.00
CA THR A 292 -8.28 13.64 -29.86
C THR A 292 -8.41 12.42 -28.95
N ALA A 293 -8.40 11.20 -29.49
CA ALA A 293 -8.45 9.96 -28.68
C ALA A 293 -7.13 9.70 -27.93
N ALA A 294 -6.00 10.19 -28.44
CA ALA A 294 -4.70 10.10 -27.76
C ALA A 294 -4.59 11.03 -26.54
N LEU A 295 -5.51 11.99 -26.39
CA LEU A 295 -5.50 13.03 -25.36
C LEU A 295 -6.48 12.80 -24.22
N SER A 296 -7.49 11.92 -24.39
CA SER A 296 -8.35 11.47 -23.29
C SER A 296 -7.55 10.57 -22.34
N VAL A 297 -7.67 10.80 -21.03
CA VAL A 297 -7.06 9.92 -20.04
C VAL A 297 -8.06 8.87 -19.64
N GLN A 298 -7.78 7.63 -20.02
CA GLN A 298 -8.38 6.45 -19.43
C GLN A 298 -7.33 5.90 -18.46
N ASP A 299 -7.69 5.79 -17.19
CA ASP A 299 -6.94 5.30 -16.01
C ASP A 299 -5.42 5.07 -16.19
N CYS A 300 -4.61 5.82 -15.44
CA CYS A 300 -3.15 5.69 -15.47
C CYS A 300 -2.64 4.89 -14.27
N TYR A 301 -1.55 4.17 -14.45
CA TYR A 301 -0.90 3.35 -13.43
C TYR A 301 0.62 3.36 -13.59
N CYS A 302 1.31 3.14 -12.47
CA CYS A 302 2.74 2.87 -12.50
C CYS A 302 2.97 1.47 -13.07
N VAL A 303 3.94 1.32 -13.96
CA VAL A 303 4.31 0.00 -14.49
C VAL A 303 4.88 -0.88 -13.39
N GLY A 304 4.84 -2.21 -13.58
CA GLY A 304 5.38 -3.16 -12.60
C GLY A 304 6.83 -2.83 -12.21
N GLY A 305 7.13 -2.93 -10.91
CA GLY A 305 8.40 -2.48 -10.32
C GLY A 305 8.41 -1.02 -9.87
N PHE A 306 7.31 -0.27 -10.08
CA PHE A 306 7.19 1.12 -9.66
C PHE A 306 5.92 1.34 -8.82
N GLU A 307 6.00 2.28 -7.88
CA GLU A 307 4.90 2.70 -7.01
C GLU A 307 4.83 4.23 -6.88
N GLY A 308 3.69 4.74 -6.43
CA GLY A 308 3.46 6.18 -6.30
C GLY A 308 2.23 6.64 -7.05
N ASN A 309 2.29 7.86 -7.58
CA ASN A 309 1.15 8.47 -8.24
C ASN A 309 1.37 8.62 -9.76
N PRO A 310 0.65 7.87 -10.60
CA PRO A 310 0.80 7.91 -12.05
C PRO A 310 0.31 9.21 -12.69
N TYR A 311 -0.47 10.02 -11.96
CA TYR A 311 -0.98 11.31 -12.43
C TYR A 311 0.00 12.47 -12.21
N LEU A 312 1.20 12.19 -11.69
CA LEU A 312 2.30 13.13 -11.56
C LEU A 312 3.45 12.68 -12.47
N LEU A 313 4.05 13.61 -13.24
CA LEU A 313 5.13 13.28 -14.20
C LEU A 313 6.32 12.56 -13.56
N ALA A 314 6.62 12.82 -12.29
CA ALA A 314 7.68 12.17 -11.52
C ALA A 314 7.12 11.39 -10.31
N GLY A 315 5.86 10.94 -10.40
CA GLY A 315 5.18 10.30 -9.28
C GLY A 315 5.42 8.81 -9.15
N CYS A 316 5.74 8.10 -10.24
CA CYS A 316 6.12 6.69 -10.18
C CYS A 316 7.60 6.54 -9.85
N GLN A 317 7.89 5.92 -8.72
CA GLN A 317 9.23 5.68 -8.19
C GLN A 317 9.55 4.19 -8.17
N ASP A 318 10.81 3.88 -8.37
CA ASP A 318 11.35 2.52 -8.32
C ASP A 318 11.09 1.89 -6.95
N VAL A 319 10.44 0.72 -6.93
CA VAL A 319 10.25 -0.05 -5.71
C VAL A 319 11.57 -0.71 -5.38
N ASN A 320 12.07 -0.54 -4.15
CA ASN A 320 13.26 -1.25 -3.71
C ASN A 320 12.89 -2.56 -3.03
N GLU A 321 12.83 -3.65 -3.80
CA GLU A 321 12.42 -4.97 -3.29
C GLU A 321 13.40 -5.52 -2.26
N CYS A 322 14.66 -5.06 -2.27
CA CYS A 322 15.67 -5.47 -1.30
C CYS A 322 15.49 -4.82 0.09
N GLN A 323 14.63 -3.80 0.21
CA GLN A 323 14.32 -3.13 1.49
C GLN A 323 12.97 -3.55 2.08
N THR A 324 12.03 -4.00 1.26
CA THR A 324 10.66 -4.29 1.68
C THR A 324 10.50 -5.66 2.33
N ASP A 325 11.32 -6.66 1.97
CA ASP A 325 11.38 -7.93 2.71
C ASP A 325 12.72 -8.66 2.49
N HIS A 326 13.60 -8.65 3.51
CA HIS A 326 14.97 -9.17 3.41
C HIS A 326 15.09 -10.69 3.12
N HIS A 327 13.98 -11.44 3.07
CA HIS A 327 14.03 -12.91 2.97
C HIS A 327 13.04 -13.55 1.98
N GLY A 328 12.20 -12.77 1.28
CA GLY A 328 11.15 -13.32 0.40
C GLY A 328 11.56 -13.50 -1.06
N TYR A 329 12.46 -12.65 -1.56
CA TYR A 329 12.68 -12.48 -3.01
C TYR A 329 13.89 -13.22 -3.58
N CYS A 330 14.93 -13.46 -2.76
CA CYS A 330 16.16 -14.16 -3.16
C CYS A 330 16.41 -15.39 -2.27
N GLY A 331 17.21 -16.33 -2.77
CA GLY A 331 17.65 -17.50 -2.02
C GLY A 331 18.47 -17.11 -0.78
N ARG A 332 18.50 -18.00 0.24
CA ARG A 332 19.13 -17.72 1.55
C ARG A 332 20.61 -17.30 1.49
N GLU A 333 21.32 -17.67 0.43
CA GLU A 333 22.76 -17.37 0.26
C GLU A 333 23.02 -16.30 -0.82
N GLU A 334 21.97 -15.80 -1.48
CA GLU A 334 22.07 -14.79 -2.53
C GLU A 334 22.04 -13.38 -1.94
N THR A 335 22.75 -12.46 -2.59
CA THR A 335 22.69 -11.04 -2.28
C THR A 335 21.68 -10.37 -3.20
N CYS A 336 20.67 -9.72 -2.62
CA CYS A 336 19.72 -8.90 -3.36
C CYS A 336 20.38 -7.59 -3.81
N VAL A 337 20.27 -7.28 -5.11
CA VAL A 337 20.73 -6.04 -5.71
C VAL A 337 19.54 -5.36 -6.38
N ASN A 338 19.16 -4.19 -5.88
CA ASN A 338 18.10 -3.39 -6.48
C ASN A 338 18.51 -2.94 -7.88
N THR A 339 17.62 -3.05 -8.85
CA THR A 339 17.79 -2.55 -10.22
C THR A 339 16.63 -1.63 -10.59
N PHE A 340 16.72 -0.90 -11.69
CA PHE A 340 15.63 -0.01 -12.07
C PHE A 340 14.44 -0.81 -12.63
N GLY A 341 13.32 -0.81 -11.90
CA GLY A 341 12.07 -1.49 -12.19
C GLY A 341 12.03 -2.97 -11.78
N SER A 342 13.04 -3.47 -11.06
CA SER A 342 13.15 -4.88 -10.64
C SER A 342 14.29 -5.05 -9.64
N TYR A 343 14.54 -6.27 -9.21
CA TYR A 343 15.74 -6.67 -8.48
C TYR A 343 16.47 -7.82 -9.18
N GLU A 344 17.75 -7.99 -8.85
CA GLU A 344 18.56 -9.16 -9.22
C GLU A 344 19.07 -9.86 -7.96
N CYS A 345 19.09 -11.19 -7.99
CA CYS A 345 19.71 -12.01 -6.95
C CYS A 345 21.06 -12.51 -7.46
N GLN A 346 22.13 -12.17 -6.73
CA GLN A 346 23.50 -12.55 -7.11
C GLN A 346 24.07 -13.58 -6.14
N GLU A 347 24.64 -14.65 -6.69
CA GLU A 347 25.37 -15.65 -5.91
C GLU A 347 26.66 -15.05 -5.31
N PRO A 348 27.06 -15.51 -4.11
CA PRO A 348 28.27 -15.03 -3.46
C PRO A 348 29.50 -15.46 -4.27
N LYS A 349 30.19 -14.49 -4.88
CA LYS A 349 31.47 -14.75 -5.55
C LYS A 349 32.53 -15.09 -4.51
N ILE A 350 32.80 -16.38 -4.30
CA ILE A 350 33.91 -16.83 -3.47
C ILE A 350 35.22 -16.44 -4.15
N ASN A 351 35.89 -15.41 -3.65
CA ASN A 351 37.21 -15.00 -4.13
C ASN A 351 38.24 -16.07 -3.76
N ILE A 352 38.49 -17.00 -4.69
CA ILE A 352 39.49 -18.09 -4.58
C ILE A 352 40.87 -17.54 -4.19
N VAL A 353 41.19 -16.30 -4.60
CA VAL A 353 42.43 -15.59 -4.25
C VAL A 353 42.60 -15.40 -2.73
N LEU A 354 41.52 -15.14 -1.99
CA LEU A 354 41.57 -14.90 -0.54
C LEU A 354 41.85 -16.20 0.24
N ILE A 355 41.33 -17.33 -0.25
CA ILE A 355 41.62 -18.66 0.30
C ILE A 355 43.06 -19.07 -0.02
N GLY A 356 43.54 -18.76 -1.24
CA GLY A 356 44.95 -18.99 -1.62
C GLY A 356 45.93 -18.18 -0.77
N PHE A 357 45.63 -16.91 -0.50
CA PHE A 357 46.50 -16.06 0.32
C PHE A 357 46.52 -16.49 1.79
N SER A 358 45.37 -16.85 2.37
CA SER A 358 45.26 -17.25 3.77
C SER A 358 45.92 -18.61 4.05
N SER A 359 45.76 -19.57 3.13
CA SER A 359 46.43 -20.88 3.22
C SER A 359 47.96 -20.76 3.06
N GLY A 360 48.43 -19.93 2.12
CA GLY A 360 49.86 -19.67 1.91
C GLY A 360 50.55 -18.98 3.11
N LEU A 361 49.94 -17.92 3.64
CA LEU A 361 50.44 -17.24 4.85
C LEU A 361 50.39 -18.15 6.08
N GLY A 362 49.32 -18.93 6.24
CA GLY A 362 49.20 -19.89 7.34
C GLY A 362 50.33 -20.93 7.33
N ALA A 363 50.64 -21.50 6.16
CA ALA A 363 51.76 -22.43 6.00
C ALA A 363 53.12 -21.78 6.32
N LEU A 364 53.34 -20.53 5.89
CA LEU A 364 54.56 -19.78 6.18
C LEU A 364 54.75 -19.55 7.69
N PHE A 365 53.70 -19.14 8.40
CA PHE A 365 53.75 -18.96 9.85
C PHE A 365 54.01 -20.27 10.60
N LEU A 366 53.45 -21.39 10.14
CA LEU A 366 53.73 -22.71 10.71
C LEU A 366 55.21 -23.11 10.55
N LEU A 367 55.79 -22.85 9.38
CA LEU A 367 57.22 -23.13 9.13
C LEU A 367 58.13 -22.25 10.01
N ILE A 368 57.83 -20.97 10.14
CA ILE A 368 58.57 -20.04 11.01
C ILE A 368 58.44 -20.49 12.47
N GLY A 369 57.24 -20.84 12.92
CA GLY A 369 56.98 -21.37 14.26
C GLY A 369 57.78 -22.64 14.55
N ALA A 370 57.78 -23.61 13.61
CA ALA A 370 58.55 -24.85 13.71
C ALA A 370 60.06 -24.59 13.78
N TRP A 371 60.57 -23.65 13.00
CA TRP A 371 61.98 -23.26 13.02
C TRP A 371 62.40 -22.62 14.36
N PHE A 372 61.58 -21.73 14.92
CA PHE A 372 61.82 -21.16 16.24
C PHE A 372 61.79 -22.22 17.34
N LEU A 373 60.83 -23.15 17.28
CA LEU A 373 60.75 -24.31 18.18
C LEU A 373 62.01 -25.18 18.10
N TYR A 374 62.44 -25.52 16.89
CA TYR A 374 63.68 -26.26 16.66
C TYR A 374 64.89 -25.53 17.27
N LYS A 375 65.03 -24.22 17.03
CA LYS A 375 66.12 -23.41 17.56
C LYS A 375 66.09 -23.36 19.10
N PHE A 376 64.89 -23.24 19.68
CA PHE A 376 64.70 -23.25 21.13
C PHE A 376 65.08 -24.59 21.76
N ILE A 377 64.64 -25.71 21.17
CA ILE A 377 65.00 -27.07 21.61
C ILE A 377 66.53 -27.27 21.52
N LYS A 378 67.16 -26.85 20.41
CA LYS A 378 68.62 -26.93 20.23
C LYS A 378 69.36 -26.13 21.30
N LYS A 379 68.90 -24.90 21.62
CA LYS A 379 69.48 -24.06 22.67
C LYS A 379 69.32 -24.68 24.06
N ARG A 380 68.15 -25.26 24.37
CA ARG A 380 67.92 -26.02 25.63
C ARG A 380 68.82 -27.25 25.73
N LYS A 381 68.99 -28.03 24.65
CA LYS A 381 69.92 -29.17 24.62
C LYS A 381 71.37 -28.72 24.81
N ALA A 382 71.79 -27.62 24.21
CA ALA A 382 73.12 -27.04 24.40
C ALA A 382 73.35 -26.56 25.83
N PHE A 383 72.36 -25.90 26.45
CA PHE A 383 72.43 -25.46 27.84
C PHE A 383 72.48 -26.65 28.82
N LYS A 384 71.67 -27.70 28.58
CA LYS A 384 71.73 -28.95 29.37
C LYS A 384 73.10 -29.64 29.25
N ARG A 385 73.66 -29.73 28.04
CA ARG A 385 75.02 -30.27 27.82
C ARG A 385 76.09 -29.43 28.52
N ARG A 386 76.02 -28.09 28.46
CA ARG A 386 76.92 -27.20 29.20
C ARG A 386 76.82 -27.40 30.71
N LYS A 387 75.61 -27.53 31.28
CA LYS A 387 75.42 -27.88 32.70
C LYS A 387 76.00 -29.25 33.07
N GLN A 388 75.89 -30.24 32.20
CA GLN A 388 76.52 -31.56 32.40
C GLN A 388 78.04 -31.48 32.39
N PHE A 389 78.65 -30.79 31.41
CA PHE A 389 80.10 -30.58 31.38
C PHE A 389 80.61 -29.76 32.57
N PHE A 390 79.85 -28.76 33.01
CA PHE A 390 80.17 -27.97 34.19
C PHE A 390 80.17 -28.80 35.49
N LYS A 391 79.22 -29.74 35.63
CA LYS A 391 79.22 -30.70 36.76
C LYS A 391 80.34 -31.74 36.67
N ARG A 392 80.75 -32.14 35.46
CA ARG A 392 81.75 -33.20 35.23
C ARG A 392 83.20 -32.69 35.34
N ASN A 393 83.43 -31.40 35.05
CA ASN A 393 84.75 -30.76 35.11
C ASN A 393 84.96 -29.91 36.38
N GLY A 394 84.25 -30.22 37.48
CA GLY A 394 84.52 -29.61 38.78
C GLY A 394 84.22 -28.12 38.89
N GLY A 395 83.15 -27.61 38.27
CA GLY A 395 82.77 -26.18 38.25
C GLY A 395 82.39 -25.53 39.60
N LEU A 396 82.94 -25.99 40.71
CA LEU A 396 82.70 -25.50 42.07
C LEU A 396 84.02 -25.22 42.81
N LEU A 397 85.00 -24.64 42.10
CA LEU A 397 86.31 -24.25 42.66
C LEU A 397 86.64 -22.76 42.52
N LEU A 398 85.69 -21.91 42.15
CA LEU A 398 85.86 -20.45 42.18
C LEU A 398 84.52 -19.80 42.59
N GLN A 399 84.27 -19.78 43.90
CA GLN A 399 83.56 -18.68 44.54
C GLN A 399 84.50 -18.07 45.58
#